data_AF-K1SQD3-F1
#
_entry.id   AF-K1SQD3-F1
#
_cell.length_a   1.000
_cell.length_b   1.000
_cell.length_c   1.000
_cell.angle_alpha   90.00
_cell.angle_beta   90.00
_cell.angle_gamma   90.00
#
_symmetry.space_group_name_H-M   'P 1'
#
loop_
_entity.id
_entity.type
_entity.pdbx_description
1 polymer ?
#
loop_
_entity_poly.entity_id
_entity_poly.type
_entity_poly.pdbx_seq_one_letter_code
_entity_poly.pdbx_strand_id
1 'polypeptide(L)'
;SQTVFYTPLIGDGQSFGGRGTKGSYNTTTTNFNQILAYSNVFGDNHHLSAKIGHEYYKYEYQYLAGQKTNFFNPNNPELDNGGQMQYINSYTANHNIEGYFGMADYDYSNKYYLSAAFRRDGTSRFLDRWGNFWSVGAAWRISNEAFMEGTNSWLNDLKLRASYGTQGNESILSEYDYAYVYTPYQDQYTVTWNGSELGYSPEFYGNPDLTWEKQKTFDVGVDFRLFDRVYGSFEYFYRRTDDMLFKRPVAYSTAGRPYNWENLGAMKNTGIEFEVNVDIFNQPDLKWTVSLVGSHYKNRIVTLPEENRENGITSGPFNLREGKSRFEYYTYMYAGMDEKGNAMWYMDETNEKG
;
A
#
# COMPACT_ATOMS: atom_id res chain seq x y z
N SER A 1 -12.13 -6.08 -22.89
CA SER A 1 -13.35 -5.40 -23.33
C SER A 1 -14.52 -5.88 -22.47
N GLN A 2 -15.52 -5.03 -22.26
CA GLN A 2 -16.72 -5.34 -21.49
C GLN A 2 -17.94 -5.06 -22.38
N THR A 3 -18.90 -5.97 -22.38
CA THR A 3 -20.23 -5.77 -22.99
C THR A 3 -21.27 -6.14 -21.97
N VAL A 4 -22.21 -5.22 -21.71
CA VAL A 4 -23.38 -5.46 -20.87
C VAL A 4 -24.60 -5.12 -21.69
N PHE A 5 -25.56 -6.04 -21.79
CA PHE A 5 -26.76 -5.85 -22.59
C PHE A 5 -28.00 -6.27 -21.81
N TYR A 6 -28.94 -5.33 -21.69
CA TYR A 6 -30.28 -5.57 -21.16
C TYR A 6 -31.25 -5.63 -22.35
N THR A 7 -31.89 -6.78 -22.53
CA THR A 7 -32.82 -7.02 -23.64
C THR A 7 -34.06 -6.12 -23.54
N PRO A 8 -34.64 -5.66 -24.67
CA PRO A 8 -35.93 -4.97 -24.67
C PRO A 8 -37.11 -5.88 -24.28
N LEU A 9 -36.92 -7.20 -24.21
CA LEU A 9 -38.03 -8.16 -24.07
C LEU A 9 -38.51 -8.35 -22.62
N ILE A 10 -37.61 -8.30 -21.64
CA ILE A 10 -37.89 -8.60 -20.23
C ILE A 10 -36.97 -7.82 -19.29
N GLY A 11 -37.39 -7.67 -18.04
CA GLY A 11 -36.61 -7.07 -16.96
C GLY A 11 -36.28 -5.58 -17.19
N ASP A 12 -35.19 -5.12 -16.58
CA ASP A 12 -34.81 -3.70 -16.54
C ASP A 12 -34.53 -3.08 -17.92
N GLY A 13 -34.33 -3.89 -18.96
CA GLY A 13 -34.11 -3.39 -20.32
C GLY A 13 -35.40 -2.97 -21.03
N GLN A 14 -36.56 -3.46 -20.62
CA GLN A 14 -37.84 -3.22 -21.29
C GLN A 14 -38.24 -1.73 -21.25
N SER A 15 -38.03 -1.05 -20.12
CA SER A 15 -38.38 0.37 -19.93
C SER A 15 -37.55 1.32 -20.80
N PHE A 16 -36.43 0.86 -21.36
CA PHE A 16 -35.53 1.65 -22.21
C PHE A 16 -35.51 1.19 -23.67
N GLY A 17 -36.39 0.25 -24.06
CA GLY A 17 -36.32 -0.38 -25.39
C GLY A 17 -35.01 -1.13 -25.60
N GLY A 18 -34.42 -1.70 -24.54
CA GLY A 18 -33.10 -2.32 -24.52
C GLY A 18 -31.99 -1.34 -24.16
N ARG A 19 -30.94 -1.81 -23.47
CA ARG A 19 -29.79 -0.99 -23.04
C ARG A 19 -28.49 -1.75 -23.25
N GLY A 20 -27.66 -1.27 -24.17
CA GLY A 20 -26.34 -1.84 -24.46
C GLY A 20 -25.23 -0.91 -24.02
N THR A 21 -24.28 -1.43 -23.25
CA THR A 21 -23.04 -0.76 -22.87
C THR A 21 -21.86 -1.55 -23.41
N LYS A 22 -20.96 -0.88 -24.13
CA LYS A 22 -19.68 -1.46 -24.54
C LYS A 22 -18.53 -0.59 -24.05
N GLY A 23 -17.50 -1.24 -23.53
CA GLY A 23 -16.28 -0.59 -23.09
C GLY A 23 -15.04 -1.36 -23.47
N SER A 24 -13.95 -0.64 -23.69
CA SER A 24 -12.60 -1.17 -23.79
C SER A 24 -11.71 -0.40 -22.85
N TYR A 25 -10.90 -1.13 -22.09
CA TYR A 25 -9.77 -0.58 -21.38
C TYR A 25 -8.51 -1.27 -21.92
N ASN A 26 -7.49 -0.48 -22.21
CA ASN A 26 -6.17 -0.97 -22.60
C ASN A 26 -5.17 -0.49 -21.56
N THR A 27 -4.37 -1.42 -21.05
CA THR A 27 -3.29 -1.11 -20.11
C THR A 27 -1.97 -1.47 -20.75
N THR A 28 -1.07 -0.50 -20.82
CA THR A 28 0.31 -0.71 -21.28
C THR A 28 1.24 -0.41 -20.13
N THR A 29 2.14 -1.34 -19.83
CA THR A 29 3.24 -1.10 -18.88
C THR A 29 4.55 -1.23 -19.63
N THR A 30 5.41 -0.22 -19.50
CA THR A 30 6.76 -0.21 -20.05
C THR A 30 7.74 -0.14 -18.90
N ASN A 31 8.65 -1.12 -18.86
CA ASN A 31 9.73 -1.19 -17.89
C ASN A 31 11.06 -1.15 -18.63
N PHE A 32 11.99 -0.35 -18.13
CA PHE A 32 13.34 -0.27 -18.66
C PHE A 32 14.33 -0.16 -17.52
N ASN A 33 15.28 -1.10 -17.45
CA ASN A 33 16.26 -1.18 -16.38
C ASN A 33 17.66 -1.28 -16.96
N GLN A 34 18.59 -0.48 -16.45
CA GLN A 34 20.01 -0.53 -16.76
C GLN A 34 20.77 -0.76 -15.46
N ILE A 35 21.48 -1.88 -15.36
CA ILE A 35 22.16 -2.26 -14.11
C ILE A 35 23.61 -2.61 -14.42
N LEU A 36 24.52 -1.95 -13.72
CA LEU A 36 25.92 -2.33 -13.67
C LEU A 36 26.20 -2.99 -12.32
N ALA A 37 26.75 -4.20 -12.36
CA ALA A 37 27.09 -4.98 -11.18
C ALA A 37 28.59 -5.27 -11.14
N TYR A 38 29.16 -5.22 -9.95
CA TYR A 38 30.54 -5.56 -9.64
C TYR A 38 30.56 -6.51 -8.44
N SER A 39 31.39 -7.56 -8.52
CA SER A 39 31.65 -8.44 -7.39
C SER A 39 33.11 -8.84 -7.41
N ASN A 40 33.77 -8.76 -6.27
CA ASN A 40 35.15 -9.18 -6.14
C ASN A 40 35.46 -9.70 -4.74
N VAL A 41 36.48 -10.54 -4.64
CA VAL A 41 37.07 -10.97 -3.38
C VAL A 41 38.46 -10.37 -3.29
N PHE A 42 38.72 -9.58 -2.25
CA PHE A 42 40.02 -9.00 -1.96
C PHE A 42 40.72 -9.81 -0.87
N GLY A 43 41.95 -10.25 -1.15
CA GLY A 43 42.65 -11.20 -0.29
C GLY A 43 41.83 -12.48 -0.10
N ASP A 44 41.96 -13.11 1.07
CA ASP A 44 41.29 -14.39 1.34
C ASP A 44 39.89 -14.22 1.96
N ASN A 45 39.53 -13.00 2.40
CA ASN A 45 38.48 -12.82 3.40
C ASN A 45 37.54 -11.63 3.16
N HIS A 46 37.79 -10.76 2.18
CA HIS A 46 36.94 -9.58 1.95
C HIS A 46 36.12 -9.77 0.68
N HIS A 47 34.83 -10.00 0.81
CA HIS A 47 33.93 -10.05 -0.35
C HIS A 47 33.16 -8.73 -0.45
N LEU A 48 33.19 -8.12 -1.64
CA LEU A 48 32.43 -6.93 -1.96
C LEU A 48 31.56 -7.20 -3.19
N SER A 49 30.27 -6.90 -3.06
CA SER A 49 29.31 -6.86 -4.15
C SER A 49 28.72 -5.46 -4.21
N ALA A 50 28.64 -4.86 -5.38
CA ALA A 50 28.05 -3.54 -5.58
C ALA A 50 27.24 -3.49 -6.87
N LYS A 51 26.17 -2.71 -6.87
CA LYS A 51 25.34 -2.45 -8.04
C LYS A 51 24.95 -0.99 -8.09
N ILE A 52 24.89 -0.44 -9.30
CA ILE A 52 24.24 0.83 -9.58
C ILE A 52 23.26 0.62 -10.73
N GLY A 53 22.18 1.37 -10.75
CA GLY A 53 21.22 1.25 -11.83
C GLY A 53 20.28 2.42 -11.99
N HIS A 54 19.64 2.43 -13.15
CA HIS A 54 18.52 3.28 -13.52
C HIS A 54 17.31 2.39 -13.81
N GLU A 55 16.16 2.82 -13.32
CA GLU A 55 14.87 2.16 -13.51
C GLU A 55 13.88 3.17 -14.06
N TYR A 56 13.14 2.78 -15.09
CA TYR A 56 12.04 3.55 -15.63
C TYR A 56 10.80 2.66 -15.72
N TYR A 57 9.71 3.14 -15.15
CA TYR A 57 8.39 2.54 -15.17
C TYR A 57 7.42 3.53 -15.78
N LYS A 58 6.63 3.10 -16.76
CA LYS A 58 5.46 3.83 -17.25
C LYS A 58 4.26 2.90 -17.31
N TYR A 59 3.16 3.33 -16.72
CA TYR A 59 1.85 2.73 -16.85
C TYR A 59 0.92 3.69 -17.57
N GLU A 60 0.23 3.18 -18.59
CA GLU A 60 -0.76 3.91 -19.36
C GLU A 60 -2.06 3.11 -19.35
N TYR A 61 -3.14 3.76 -18.89
CA TYR A 61 -4.50 3.22 -18.89
C TYR A 61 -5.35 4.05 -19.83
N GLN A 62 -5.87 3.42 -20.88
CA GLN A 62 -6.77 4.04 -21.84
C GLN A 62 -8.15 3.44 -21.67
N TYR A 63 -9.17 4.28 -21.52
CA TYR A 63 -10.56 3.88 -21.40
C TYR A 63 -11.39 4.49 -22.50
N LEU A 64 -12.32 3.69 -23.02
CA LEU A 64 -13.38 4.13 -23.91
C LEU A 64 -14.63 3.32 -23.56
N ALA A 65 -15.76 3.98 -23.35
CA ALA A 65 -17.03 3.32 -23.23
C ALA A 65 -18.15 4.15 -23.85
N GLY A 66 -19.20 3.45 -24.28
CA GLY A 66 -20.42 4.05 -24.76
C GLY A 66 -21.63 3.22 -24.37
N GLN A 67 -22.75 3.91 -24.22
CA GLN A 67 -24.04 3.29 -23.98
C GLN A 67 -25.09 3.85 -24.94
N LYS A 68 -25.92 2.95 -25.44
CA LYS A 68 -27.11 3.29 -26.21
C LYS A 68 -28.34 2.56 -25.64
N THR A 69 -29.51 3.08 -25.96
CA THR A 69 -30.82 2.46 -25.70
C THR A 69 -31.66 2.41 -27.00
N ASN A 70 -32.89 1.90 -26.93
CA ASN A 70 -33.80 1.73 -28.07
C ASN A 70 -33.20 0.85 -29.17
N PHE A 71 -32.96 -0.42 -28.85
CA PHE A 71 -32.38 -1.42 -29.73
C PHE A 71 -33.42 -2.00 -30.68
N PHE A 72 -33.12 -2.02 -31.98
CA PHE A 72 -34.03 -2.53 -33.00
C PHE A 72 -34.17 -4.06 -32.95
N ASN A 73 -33.04 -4.78 -33.05
CA ASN A 73 -33.02 -6.25 -32.93
C ASN A 73 -32.73 -6.66 -31.47
N PRO A 74 -33.67 -7.31 -30.75
CA PRO A 74 -33.50 -7.72 -29.35
C PRO A 74 -32.34 -8.69 -29.10
N ASN A 75 -31.82 -9.33 -30.15
CA ASN A 75 -30.75 -10.33 -30.07
C ASN A 75 -29.39 -9.78 -30.50
N ASN A 76 -29.30 -8.51 -30.92
CA ASN A 76 -28.05 -7.89 -31.35
C ASN A 76 -27.56 -6.86 -30.32
N PRO A 77 -26.54 -7.19 -29.49
CA PRO A 77 -26.02 -6.29 -28.45
C PRO A 77 -25.03 -5.23 -28.99
N GLU A 78 -24.81 -5.14 -30.30
CA GLU A 78 -23.93 -4.13 -30.89
C GLU A 78 -24.51 -2.72 -30.72
N LEU A 79 -23.68 -1.74 -30.34
CA LEU A 79 -24.13 -0.37 -30.13
C LEU A 79 -24.73 0.27 -31.40
N ASP A 80 -24.34 -0.19 -32.59
CA ASP A 80 -24.93 0.29 -33.84
C ASP A 80 -26.41 -0.05 -33.96
N ASN A 81 -26.87 -1.12 -33.30
CA ASN A 81 -28.27 -1.54 -33.25
C ASN A 81 -29.13 -0.67 -32.30
N GLY A 82 -28.51 0.20 -31.49
CA GLY A 82 -29.20 1.13 -30.59
C GLY A 82 -29.47 2.50 -31.24
N GLY A 83 -30.71 2.98 -31.13
CA GLY A 83 -31.18 4.21 -31.76
C GLY A 83 -30.94 5.50 -30.95
N GLN A 84 -30.72 5.41 -29.64
CA GLN A 84 -30.53 6.60 -28.78
C GLN A 84 -29.23 6.51 -27.98
N MET A 85 -28.34 7.49 -28.15
CA MET A 85 -27.10 7.61 -27.35
C MET A 85 -27.42 8.08 -25.94
N GLN A 86 -26.85 7.41 -24.93
CA GLN A 86 -26.95 7.80 -23.53
C GLN A 86 -25.67 8.52 -23.08
N TYR A 87 -24.51 7.89 -23.31
CA TYR A 87 -23.21 8.52 -23.09
C TYR A 87 -22.14 7.93 -23.99
N ILE A 88 -21.08 8.71 -24.17
CA ILE A 88 -19.78 8.27 -24.66
C ILE A 88 -18.73 8.92 -23.76
N ASN A 89 -17.74 8.14 -23.32
CA ASN A 89 -16.68 8.62 -22.44
C ASN A 89 -15.35 7.99 -22.85
N SER A 90 -14.27 8.77 -22.75
CA SER A 90 -12.92 8.27 -22.90
C SER A 90 -11.94 9.11 -22.09
N TYR A 91 -10.87 8.47 -21.63
CA TYR A 91 -9.74 9.14 -21.00
C TYR A 91 -8.49 8.28 -21.09
N THR A 92 -7.34 8.94 -20.97
CA THR A 92 -6.05 8.29 -20.81
C THR A 92 -5.42 8.75 -19.51
N ALA A 93 -4.98 7.81 -18.69
CA ALA A 93 -4.30 8.07 -17.44
C ALA A 93 -2.88 7.52 -17.49
N ASN A 94 -1.91 8.32 -17.06
CA ASN A 94 -0.48 7.97 -17.10
C ASN A 94 0.12 7.99 -15.70
N HIS A 95 0.97 7.02 -15.39
CA HIS A 95 1.81 6.99 -14.20
C HIS A 95 3.23 6.66 -14.59
N ASN A 96 4.18 7.50 -14.21
CA ASN A 96 5.59 7.26 -14.48
C ASN A 96 6.37 7.28 -13.17
N ILE A 97 7.33 6.36 -13.05
CA ILE A 97 8.36 6.40 -12.01
C ILE A 97 9.71 6.32 -12.70
N GLU A 98 10.61 7.20 -12.29
CA GLU A 98 12.01 7.18 -12.71
C GLU A 98 12.90 7.11 -11.48
N GLY A 99 13.80 6.12 -11.43
CA GLY A 99 14.61 5.82 -10.26
C GLY A 99 16.07 5.65 -10.61
N TYR A 100 16.94 6.10 -9.71
CA TYR A 100 18.36 5.77 -9.71
C TYR A 100 18.71 5.15 -8.38
N PHE A 101 19.46 4.05 -8.40
CA PHE A 101 19.84 3.36 -7.17
C PHE A 101 21.30 2.93 -7.18
N GLY A 102 21.85 2.79 -5.99
CA GLY A 102 23.13 2.18 -5.70
C GLY A 102 23.01 1.30 -4.46
N MET A 103 23.66 0.14 -4.47
CA MET A 103 23.75 -0.74 -3.32
C MET A 103 25.14 -1.38 -3.26
N ALA A 104 25.60 -1.63 -2.04
CA ALA A 104 26.84 -2.35 -1.78
C ALA A 104 26.65 -3.26 -0.57
N ASP A 105 27.13 -4.49 -0.71
CA ASP A 105 27.18 -5.51 0.31
C ASP A 105 28.64 -5.92 0.51
N TYR A 106 29.07 -5.97 1.76
CA TYR A 106 30.41 -6.34 2.16
C TYR A 106 30.34 -7.46 3.19
N ASP A 107 31.16 -8.49 2.98
CA ASP A 107 31.38 -9.58 3.93
C ASP A 107 32.86 -9.65 4.30
N TYR A 108 33.13 -9.85 5.59
CA TYR A 108 34.45 -10.17 6.10
C TYR A 108 34.45 -11.54 6.77
N SER A 109 35.22 -12.47 6.18
CA SER A 109 35.45 -13.82 6.68
C SER A 109 34.17 -14.61 6.96
N ASN A 110 33.06 -14.34 6.27
CA ASN A 110 31.75 -14.91 6.59
C ASN A 110 31.29 -14.62 8.04
N LYS A 111 31.78 -13.56 8.68
CA LYS A 111 31.49 -13.21 10.08
C LYS A 111 30.73 -11.91 10.18
N TYR A 112 31.25 -10.86 9.54
CA TYR A 112 30.70 -9.52 9.62
C TYR A 112 30.19 -9.11 8.26
N TYR A 113 28.89 -8.84 8.21
CA TYR A 113 28.19 -8.41 7.02
C TYR A 113 27.77 -6.96 7.19
N LEU A 114 28.01 -6.15 6.17
CA LEU A 114 27.53 -4.78 6.08
C LEU A 114 26.80 -4.61 4.74
N SER A 115 25.65 -3.97 4.77
CA SER A 115 24.88 -3.64 3.58
C SER A 115 24.48 -2.17 3.62
N ALA A 116 24.58 -1.49 2.49
CA ALA A 116 24.10 -0.13 2.33
C ALA A 116 23.43 0.02 0.96
N ALA A 117 22.31 0.71 0.92
CA ALA A 117 21.63 1.06 -0.31
C ALA A 117 21.13 2.49 -0.25
N PHE A 118 21.11 3.14 -1.41
CA PHE A 118 20.55 4.47 -1.63
C PHE A 118 19.79 4.45 -2.94
N ARG A 119 18.62 5.08 -2.97
CA ARG A 119 17.85 5.31 -4.20
C ARG A 119 17.19 6.67 -4.19
N ARG A 120 17.04 7.23 -5.39
CA ARG A 120 16.34 8.49 -5.64
C ARG A 120 15.28 8.22 -6.69
N ASP A 121 14.01 8.35 -6.30
CA ASP A 121 12.85 8.01 -7.13
C ASP A 121 11.99 9.25 -7.39
N GLY A 122 11.61 9.45 -8.65
CA GLY A 122 10.75 10.50 -9.15
C GLY A 122 9.41 9.92 -9.60
N THR A 123 8.28 10.40 -9.09
CA THR A 123 6.94 9.97 -9.53
C THR A 123 6.21 11.05 -10.33
N SER A 124 5.39 10.64 -11.30
CA SER A 124 4.55 11.55 -12.06
C SER A 124 3.43 12.16 -11.22
N ARG A 125 3.04 11.50 -10.12
CA ARG A 125 1.91 11.90 -9.26
C ARG A 125 2.15 13.16 -8.44
N PHE A 126 3.39 13.61 -8.27
CA PHE A 126 3.73 14.80 -7.47
C PHE A 126 4.38 15.87 -8.34
N LEU A 127 4.24 17.15 -7.97
CA LEU A 127 5.02 18.22 -8.60
C LEU A 127 6.45 18.25 -8.06
N ASP A 128 6.62 18.10 -6.74
CA ASP A 128 7.91 17.74 -6.16
C ASP A 128 8.13 16.22 -6.30
N ARG A 129 8.69 15.86 -7.47
CA ARG A 129 8.72 14.48 -7.94
C ARG A 129 9.60 13.57 -7.09
N TRP A 130 10.71 14.10 -6.57
CA TRP A 130 11.87 13.28 -6.19
C TRP A 130 11.97 13.03 -4.69
N GLY A 131 11.94 11.75 -4.30
CA GLY A 131 12.25 11.28 -2.95
C GLY A 131 13.65 10.66 -2.88
N ASN A 132 14.30 10.74 -1.72
CA ASN A 132 15.56 10.04 -1.42
C ASN A 132 15.31 9.00 -0.33
N PHE A 133 15.72 7.77 -0.60
CA PHE A 133 15.51 6.61 0.25
C PHE A 133 16.81 5.84 0.39
N TRP A 134 17.03 5.25 1.56
CA TRP A 134 18.28 4.58 1.88
C TRP A 134 18.07 3.53 2.94
N SER A 135 18.97 2.56 3.00
CA SER A 135 19.02 1.56 4.05
C SER A 135 20.46 1.24 4.42
N VAL A 136 20.68 0.93 5.68
CA VAL A 136 21.92 0.36 6.18
C VAL A 136 21.58 -0.86 7.03
N GLY A 137 22.41 -1.88 6.93
CA GLY A 137 22.26 -3.11 7.69
C GLY A 137 23.60 -3.68 8.10
N ALA A 138 23.62 -4.36 9.22
CA ALA A 138 24.75 -5.13 9.69
C ALA A 138 24.29 -6.50 10.18
N ALA A 139 25.11 -7.52 9.96
CA ALA A 139 24.92 -8.81 10.60
C ALA A 139 26.25 -9.36 11.11
N TRP A 140 26.18 -10.07 12.23
CA TRP A 140 27.30 -10.77 12.84
C TRP A 140 26.91 -12.24 12.99
N ARG A 141 27.60 -13.11 12.24
CA ARG A 141 27.52 -14.56 12.40
C ARG A 141 28.46 -14.98 13.53
N ILE A 142 27.90 -15.01 14.74
CA ILE A 142 28.58 -15.34 15.99
C ILE A 142 29.12 -16.77 15.94
N SER A 143 28.38 -17.71 15.34
CA SER A 143 28.79 -19.12 15.18
C SER A 143 30.12 -19.31 14.44
N ASN A 144 30.55 -18.34 13.63
CA ASN A 144 31.82 -18.40 12.91
C ASN A 144 33.00 -17.89 13.74
N GLU A 145 32.79 -17.44 14.98
CA GLU A 145 33.88 -17.00 15.85
C GLU A 145 34.65 -18.17 16.47
N ALA A 146 35.96 -17.98 16.68
CA ALA A 146 36.82 -19.02 17.23
C ALA A 146 36.35 -19.50 18.62
N PHE A 147 35.76 -18.60 19.43
CA PHE A 147 35.22 -18.96 20.73
C PHE A 147 33.94 -19.82 20.67
N MET A 148 33.30 -19.92 19.50
CA MET A 148 32.11 -20.75 19.26
C MET A 148 32.44 -22.10 18.62
N GLU A 149 33.69 -22.39 18.27
CA GLU A 149 34.07 -23.68 17.63
C GLU A 149 33.61 -24.90 18.43
N GLY A 150 33.59 -24.80 19.77
CA GLY A 150 33.12 -25.86 20.67
C GLY A 150 31.61 -26.09 20.70
N THR A 151 30.80 -25.26 20.05
CA THR A 151 29.32 -25.34 20.13
C THR A 151 28.67 -26.10 18.99
N ASN A 152 29.40 -26.46 17.92
CA ASN A 152 28.83 -27.01 16.69
C ASN A 152 28.04 -28.33 16.86
N SER A 153 28.23 -29.05 17.97
CA SER A 153 27.43 -30.24 18.30
C SER A 153 25.97 -29.93 18.65
N TRP A 154 25.67 -28.71 19.10
CA TRP A 154 24.33 -28.30 19.53
C TRP A 154 23.86 -26.96 18.96
N LEU A 155 24.77 -26.07 18.57
CA LEU A 155 24.53 -24.78 17.92
C LEU A 155 25.38 -24.65 16.66
N ASN A 156 24.74 -24.78 15.51
CA ASN A 156 25.38 -24.84 14.19
C ASN A 156 25.46 -23.47 13.52
N ASP A 157 24.44 -22.63 13.73
CA ASP A 157 24.45 -21.25 13.25
C ASP A 157 23.81 -20.33 14.28
N LEU A 158 24.42 -19.18 14.49
CA LEU A 158 23.89 -18.09 15.28
C LEU A 158 24.30 -16.78 14.62
N LYS A 159 23.31 -16.02 14.16
CA LYS A 159 23.54 -14.74 13.49
C LYS A 159 22.64 -13.68 14.08
N LEU A 160 23.23 -12.59 14.54
CA LEU A 160 22.53 -11.38 14.94
C LEU A 160 22.51 -10.41 13.76
N ARG A 161 21.35 -9.82 13.44
CA ARG A 161 21.21 -8.83 12.37
C ARG A 161 20.43 -7.62 12.85
N ALA A 162 20.78 -6.45 12.33
CA ALA A 162 20.01 -5.23 12.50
C ALA A 162 20.04 -4.40 11.22
N SER A 163 18.95 -3.74 10.90
CA SER A 163 18.84 -2.83 9.76
C SER A 163 17.98 -1.62 10.09
N TYR A 164 18.31 -0.51 9.43
CA TYR A 164 17.48 0.67 9.43
C TYR A 164 17.41 1.24 8.03
N GLY A 165 16.21 1.55 7.56
CA GLY A 165 16.02 2.11 6.23
C GLY A 165 14.77 2.96 6.09
N THR A 166 14.71 3.62 4.95
CA THR A 166 13.63 4.50 4.54
C THR A 166 13.06 4.03 3.20
N GLN A 167 11.76 4.11 3.05
CA GLN A 167 11.04 3.78 1.82
C GLN A 167 9.97 4.84 1.56
N GLY A 168 9.78 5.17 0.28
CA GLY A 168 8.73 6.07 -0.18
C GLY A 168 7.46 5.32 -0.53
N ASN A 169 6.32 5.92 -0.20
CA ASN A 169 5.01 5.52 -0.70
C ASN A 169 4.39 6.70 -1.47
N GLU A 170 3.95 6.43 -2.69
CA GLU A 170 3.27 7.39 -3.57
C GLU A 170 1.83 6.97 -3.90
N SER A 171 1.35 5.91 -3.24
CA SER A 171 0.01 5.39 -3.43
C SER A 171 -1.03 6.32 -2.81
N ILE A 172 -1.92 6.82 -3.66
CA ILE A 172 -3.12 7.54 -3.25
C ILE A 172 -4.30 6.60 -3.50
N LEU A 173 -4.99 6.23 -2.43
CA LEU A 173 -6.11 5.27 -2.49
C LEU A 173 -7.41 6.00 -2.86
N SER A 174 -7.89 5.83 -4.09
CA SER A 174 -9.25 6.24 -4.47
C SER A 174 -10.21 5.05 -4.35
N GLU A 175 -11.31 5.24 -3.62
CA GLU A 175 -12.30 4.18 -3.33
C GLU A 175 -13.26 3.93 -4.50
N TYR A 176 -13.35 4.87 -5.46
CA TYR A 176 -14.35 4.81 -6.53
C TYR A 176 -13.85 5.17 -7.93
N ASP A 177 -12.65 5.72 -8.10
CA ASP A 177 -12.18 6.12 -9.43
C ASP A 177 -10.67 6.01 -9.63
N TYR A 178 -10.30 5.27 -10.67
CA TYR A 178 -8.91 5.05 -11.03
C TYR A 178 -8.27 6.31 -11.64
N ALA A 179 -9.03 7.21 -12.28
CA ALA A 179 -8.46 8.33 -13.05
C ALA A 179 -7.81 9.44 -12.19
N TYR A 180 -8.41 9.79 -11.03
CA TYR A 180 -7.98 10.94 -10.23
C TYR A 180 -6.61 10.76 -9.56
N VAL A 181 -6.21 9.52 -9.35
CA VAL A 181 -4.99 9.12 -8.64
C VAL A 181 -3.72 9.46 -9.43
N TYR A 182 -3.83 9.70 -10.74
CA TYR A 182 -2.66 9.89 -11.61
C TYR A 182 -2.12 11.33 -11.62
N THR A 183 -2.98 12.33 -11.41
CA THR A 183 -2.63 13.76 -11.34
C THR A 183 -3.29 14.41 -10.12
N PRO A 184 -2.97 13.96 -8.89
CA PRO A 184 -3.60 14.41 -7.65
C PRO A 184 -3.25 15.87 -7.31
N TYR A 185 -2.35 16.49 -8.07
CA TYR A 185 -1.92 17.88 -7.93
C TYR A 185 -2.77 18.87 -8.74
N GLN A 186 -3.70 18.39 -9.57
CA GLN A 186 -4.55 19.22 -10.42
C GLN A 186 -6.02 19.12 -10.02
N ASP A 187 -6.73 20.25 -10.11
CA ASP A 187 -8.18 20.26 -10.08
C ASP A 187 -8.74 19.59 -11.34
N GLN A 188 -9.77 18.77 -11.17
CA GLN A 188 -10.40 18.01 -12.23
C GLN A 188 -11.90 18.28 -12.21
N TYR A 189 -12.50 18.29 -13.40
CA TYR A 189 -13.86 18.74 -13.61
C TYR A 189 -14.60 17.72 -14.46
N THR A 190 -15.84 17.42 -14.08
CA THR A 190 -16.78 16.75 -14.97
C THR A 190 -17.31 17.77 -15.96
N VAL A 191 -17.29 17.42 -17.25
CA VAL A 191 -17.86 18.25 -18.31
C VAL A 191 -19.19 17.64 -18.73
N THR A 192 -20.22 18.46 -18.85
CA THR A 192 -21.57 18.04 -19.24
C THR A 192 -22.10 18.92 -20.37
N TRP A 193 -23.02 18.39 -21.17
CA TRP A 193 -23.71 19.11 -22.22
C TRP A 193 -25.21 18.93 -22.02
N ASN A 194 -25.96 20.04 -21.93
CA ASN A 194 -27.40 20.00 -21.69
C ASN A 194 -28.25 20.10 -22.98
N GLY A 195 -27.62 20.13 -24.16
CA GLY A 195 -28.30 20.33 -25.44
C GLY A 195 -28.13 21.73 -26.03
N SER A 196 -27.72 22.73 -25.23
CA SER A 196 -27.54 24.12 -25.69
C SER A 196 -26.23 24.75 -25.25
N GLU A 197 -25.74 24.42 -24.05
CA GLU A 197 -24.55 25.03 -23.45
C GLU A 197 -23.66 23.97 -22.79
N LEU A 198 -22.37 24.31 -22.73
CA LEU A 198 -21.37 23.55 -22.00
C LEU A 198 -21.50 23.83 -20.50
N GLY A 199 -21.74 22.79 -19.72
CA GLY A 199 -21.64 22.81 -18.27
C GLY A 199 -20.36 22.15 -17.80
N TYR A 200 -19.82 22.59 -16.66
CA TYR A 200 -18.77 21.89 -15.97
C TYR A 200 -18.93 22.05 -14.45
N SER A 201 -18.49 21.05 -13.70
CA SER A 201 -18.50 21.06 -12.24
C SER A 201 -17.21 20.46 -11.70
N PRO A 202 -16.64 21.00 -10.61
CA PRO A 202 -15.51 20.37 -9.93
C PRO A 202 -15.85 18.93 -9.52
N GLU A 203 -14.90 18.03 -9.74
CA GLU A 203 -15.01 16.60 -9.39
C GLU A 203 -13.92 16.19 -8.41
N PHE A 204 -12.71 16.73 -8.59
CA PHE A 204 -11.58 16.51 -7.70
C PHE A 204 -10.80 17.80 -7.53
N TYR A 205 -10.36 18.06 -6.30
CA TYR A 205 -9.53 19.22 -5.98
C TYR A 205 -8.10 18.76 -5.72
N GLY A 206 -7.20 19.24 -6.56
CA GLY A 206 -5.80 18.86 -6.49
C GLY A 206 -5.07 19.51 -5.32
N ASN A 207 -3.95 18.91 -4.93
CA ASN A 207 -3.00 19.52 -4.02
C ASN A 207 -1.59 19.53 -4.64
N PRO A 208 -1.09 20.70 -5.10
CA PRO A 208 0.22 20.82 -5.70
C PRO A 208 1.39 20.55 -4.74
N ASP A 209 1.13 20.61 -3.43
CA ASP A 209 2.14 20.44 -2.38
C ASP A 209 2.32 18.98 -1.94
N LEU A 210 1.66 18.02 -2.63
CA LEU A 210 1.82 16.61 -2.35
C LEU A 210 3.25 16.13 -2.62
N THR A 211 3.75 15.35 -1.67
CA THR A 211 5.07 14.72 -1.69
C THR A 211 4.98 13.26 -1.24
N TRP A 212 6.12 12.58 -1.22
CA TRP A 212 6.22 11.19 -0.77
C TRP A 212 5.85 10.99 0.70
N GLU A 213 5.01 10.00 0.99
CA GLU A 213 4.89 9.43 2.33
C GLU A 213 6.17 8.63 2.64
N LYS A 214 6.75 8.84 3.82
CA LYS A 214 8.05 8.25 4.19
C LYS A 214 7.89 7.22 5.30
N GLN A 215 8.25 5.98 5.01
CA GLN A 215 8.29 4.90 5.98
C GLN A 215 9.71 4.66 6.43
N LYS A 216 9.95 4.71 7.74
CA LYS A 216 11.23 4.43 8.40
C LYS A 216 11.09 3.10 9.13
N THR A 217 11.88 2.11 8.75
CA THR A 217 11.83 0.78 9.34
C THR A 217 13.14 0.47 10.04
N PHE A 218 13.06 0.08 11.30
CA PHE A 218 14.13 -0.52 12.07
C PHE A 218 13.77 -1.97 12.34
N ASP A 219 14.71 -2.88 12.06
CA ASP A 219 14.55 -4.31 12.28
C ASP A 219 15.77 -4.83 13.04
N VAL A 220 15.53 -5.73 14.00
CA VAL A 220 16.59 -6.48 14.69
C VAL A 220 16.13 -7.92 14.82
N GLY A 221 17.00 -8.85 14.45
CA GLY A 221 16.66 -10.26 14.44
C GLY A 221 17.82 -11.17 14.80
N VAL A 222 17.48 -12.35 15.26
CA VAL A 222 18.42 -13.45 15.52
C VAL A 222 17.99 -14.63 14.67
N ASP A 223 18.90 -15.09 13.82
CA ASP A 223 18.76 -16.32 13.06
C ASP A 223 19.56 -17.42 13.78
N PHE A 224 19.02 -18.64 13.85
CA PHE A 224 19.67 -19.75 14.55
C PHE A 224 19.47 -21.11 13.88
N ARG A 225 20.40 -22.03 14.13
CA ARG A 225 20.30 -23.47 13.82
C ARG A 225 20.87 -24.28 14.97
N LEU A 226 20.07 -25.20 15.50
CA LEU A 226 20.39 -26.08 16.64
C LEU A 226 20.29 -27.54 16.21
N PHE A 227 21.23 -28.36 16.71
CA PHE A 227 21.30 -29.81 16.49
C PHE A 227 21.14 -30.26 15.03
N ASP A 228 21.48 -29.37 14.09
CA ASP A 228 21.32 -29.50 12.65
C ASP A 228 19.87 -29.84 12.20
N ARG A 229 18.88 -29.51 13.03
CA ARG A 229 17.46 -29.91 12.82
C ARG A 229 16.46 -28.84 13.17
N VAL A 230 16.73 -28.00 14.16
CA VAL A 230 15.84 -26.92 14.58
C VAL A 230 16.43 -25.61 14.10
N TYR A 231 15.75 -24.89 13.23
CA TYR A 231 16.26 -23.63 12.69
C TYR A 231 15.15 -22.61 12.52
N GLY A 232 15.51 -21.34 12.57
CA GLY A 232 14.50 -20.31 12.58
C GLY A 232 15.06 -18.92 12.80
N SER A 233 14.14 -17.99 12.99
CA SER A 233 14.43 -16.59 13.26
C SER A 233 13.44 -16.02 14.27
N PHE A 234 13.93 -15.07 15.06
CA PHE A 234 13.11 -14.16 15.85
C PHE A 234 13.46 -12.74 15.46
N GLU A 235 12.45 -11.92 15.23
CA GLU A 235 12.61 -10.55 14.74
C GLU A 235 11.73 -9.60 15.54
N TYR A 236 12.25 -8.42 15.82
CA TYR A 236 11.52 -7.27 16.30
C TYR A 236 11.63 -6.17 15.27
N PHE A 237 10.50 -5.59 14.91
CA PHE A 237 10.45 -4.47 13.98
C PHE A 237 9.77 -3.26 14.58
N TYR A 238 10.24 -2.09 14.17
CA TYR A 238 9.63 -0.79 14.41
C TYR A 238 9.53 -0.05 13.08
N ARG A 239 8.31 0.17 12.60
CA ARG A 239 8.02 0.92 11.38
C ARG A 239 7.28 2.19 11.73
N ARG A 240 7.81 3.35 11.33
CA ARG A 240 7.17 4.66 11.48
C ARG A 240 6.90 5.26 10.11
N THR A 241 5.65 5.58 9.85
CA THR A 241 5.22 6.33 8.66
C THR A 241 5.06 7.79 9.06
N ASP A 242 5.82 8.67 8.41
CA ASP A 242 5.70 10.12 8.51
C ASP A 242 5.15 10.68 7.18
N ASP A 243 4.57 11.88 7.23
CA ASP A 243 4.04 12.59 6.06
C ASP A 243 3.00 11.76 5.28
N MET A 244 2.10 11.07 6.01
CA MET A 244 1.15 10.13 5.40
C MET A 244 0.32 10.79 4.31
N LEU A 245 0.12 10.10 3.19
CA LEU A 245 -0.82 10.55 2.16
C LEU A 245 -2.24 10.35 2.71
N PHE A 246 -2.81 11.43 3.24
CA PHE A 246 -4.02 11.38 4.04
C PHE A 246 -5.17 12.08 3.33
N LYS A 247 -6.30 11.39 3.23
CA LYS A 247 -7.57 11.92 2.71
C LYS A 247 -8.28 12.69 3.84
N ARG A 248 -7.88 13.93 4.08
CA ARG A 248 -8.44 14.78 5.13
C ARG A 248 -9.90 15.13 4.79
N PRO A 249 -10.88 14.75 5.62
CA PRO A 249 -12.26 15.19 5.41
C PRO A 249 -12.35 16.70 5.68
N VAL A 250 -13.10 17.40 4.85
CA VAL A 250 -13.40 18.83 5.07
C VAL A 250 -14.90 19.02 5.28
N ALA A 251 -15.31 20.14 5.87
CA ALA A 251 -16.71 20.41 6.16
C ALA A 251 -17.56 20.40 4.87
N TYR A 252 -18.74 19.78 4.90
CA TYR A 252 -19.64 19.72 3.74
C TYR A 252 -20.06 21.09 3.20
N SER A 253 -20.01 22.14 4.04
CA SER A 253 -20.24 23.53 3.64
C SER A 253 -19.22 24.07 2.64
N THR A 254 -18.14 23.33 2.37
CA THR A 254 -17.06 23.71 1.42
C THR A 254 -17.44 23.42 -0.03
N ALA A 255 -18.63 23.85 -0.45
CA ALA A 255 -19.09 23.89 -1.85
C ALA A 255 -18.88 22.59 -2.67
N GLY A 256 -19.11 21.42 -2.06
CA GLY A 256 -19.01 20.13 -2.77
C GLY A 256 -17.60 19.50 -2.79
N ARG A 257 -16.66 20.02 -1.99
CA ARG A 257 -15.36 19.36 -1.70
C ARG A 257 -15.51 18.50 -0.43
N PRO A 258 -15.64 17.17 -0.50
CA PRO A 258 -15.75 16.35 0.71
C PRO A 258 -14.39 16.08 1.39
N TYR A 259 -13.27 16.19 0.66
CA TYR A 259 -11.93 15.90 1.20
C TYR A 259 -10.81 16.57 0.40
N ASN A 260 -9.61 16.58 1.02
CA ASN A 260 -8.33 16.97 0.41
C ASN A 260 -7.30 15.87 0.62
N TRP A 261 -6.45 15.62 -0.38
CA TRP A 261 -5.24 14.84 -0.17
C TRP A 261 -4.12 15.74 0.32
N GLU A 262 -3.53 15.39 1.45
CA GLU A 262 -2.45 16.17 2.08
C GLU A 262 -1.45 15.21 2.73
N ASN A 263 -0.18 15.61 2.82
CA ASN A 263 0.83 14.90 3.61
C ASN A 263 0.65 15.27 5.08
N LEU A 264 -0.11 14.47 5.83
CA LEU A 264 -0.47 14.79 7.22
C LEU A 264 -0.48 13.58 8.14
N GLY A 265 -0.06 13.83 9.37
CA GLY A 265 -0.03 12.85 10.43
C GLY A 265 1.11 11.85 10.34
N ALA A 266 1.22 11.04 11.38
CA ALA A 266 2.19 9.98 11.48
C ALA A 266 1.58 8.75 12.16
N MET A 267 2.09 7.58 11.81
CA MET A 267 1.66 6.30 12.37
C MET A 267 2.87 5.43 12.65
N LYS A 268 2.75 4.51 13.62
CA LYS A 268 3.76 3.49 13.86
C LYS A 268 3.14 2.10 13.97
N ASN A 269 3.88 1.13 13.47
CA ASN A 269 3.65 -0.29 13.68
C ASN A 269 4.88 -0.86 14.38
N THR A 270 4.66 -1.63 15.44
CA THR A 270 5.75 -2.28 16.17
C THR A 270 5.32 -3.70 16.46
N GLY A 271 6.20 -4.66 16.21
CA GLY A 271 5.84 -6.05 16.36
C GLY A 271 7.02 -6.97 16.49
N ILE A 272 6.68 -8.23 16.74
CA ILE A 272 7.60 -9.35 16.72
C ILE A 272 7.12 -10.35 15.67
N GLU A 273 8.08 -10.99 15.03
CA GLU A 273 7.85 -12.08 14.09
C GLU A 273 8.77 -13.24 14.47
N PHE A 274 8.29 -14.45 14.27
CA PHE A 274 9.11 -15.63 14.49
C PHE A 274 8.76 -16.72 13.49
N GLU A 275 9.77 -17.49 13.15
CA GLU A 275 9.66 -18.70 12.37
C GLU A 275 10.54 -19.76 13.02
N VAL A 276 9.98 -20.95 13.23
CA VAL A 276 10.71 -22.10 13.74
C VAL A 276 10.37 -23.31 12.89
N ASN A 277 11.40 -23.92 12.34
CA ASN A 277 11.34 -25.14 11.55
C ASN A 277 12.01 -26.26 12.32
N VAL A 278 11.43 -27.46 12.25
CA VAL A 278 11.97 -28.68 12.86
C VAL A 278 11.96 -29.81 11.85
N ASP A 279 13.15 -30.27 11.47
CA ASP A 279 13.32 -31.48 10.68
C ASP A 279 13.09 -32.71 11.58
N ILE A 280 11.86 -33.23 11.59
CA ILE A 280 11.47 -34.41 12.36
C ILE A 280 12.14 -35.66 11.79
N PHE A 281 12.09 -35.81 10.47
CA PHE A 281 12.82 -36.84 9.72
C PHE A 281 13.65 -36.19 8.62
N ASN A 282 14.92 -36.58 8.52
CA ASN A 282 15.81 -36.17 7.44
C ASN A 282 16.61 -37.38 6.94
N GLN A 283 15.90 -38.34 6.35
CA GLN A 283 16.46 -39.56 5.75
C GLN A 283 16.25 -39.53 4.23
N PRO A 284 17.01 -40.33 3.44
CA PRO A 284 16.82 -40.40 1.98
C PRO A 284 15.37 -40.74 1.57
N ASP A 285 14.73 -41.64 2.32
CA ASP A 285 13.40 -42.15 1.99
C ASP A 285 12.25 -41.38 2.65
N LEU A 286 12.55 -40.56 3.66
CA LEU A 286 11.56 -39.75 4.36
C LEU A 286 12.19 -38.46 4.89
N LYS A 287 11.76 -37.35 4.31
CA LYS A 287 12.01 -36.00 4.81
C LYS A 287 10.70 -35.40 5.29
N TRP A 288 10.65 -35.02 6.55
CA TRP A 288 9.48 -34.40 7.15
C TRP A 288 9.91 -33.25 8.05
N THR A 289 9.46 -32.06 7.69
CA THR A 289 9.71 -30.81 8.41
C THR A 289 8.39 -30.24 8.87
N VAL A 290 8.36 -29.76 10.10
CA VAL A 290 7.23 -29.01 10.67
C VAL A 290 7.67 -27.56 10.85
N SER A 291 6.85 -26.63 10.33
CA SER A 291 7.11 -25.19 10.38
C SER A 291 6.04 -24.50 11.21
N LEU A 292 6.46 -23.68 12.16
CA LEU A 292 5.61 -22.77 12.92
C LEU A 292 6.02 -21.34 12.61
N VAL A 293 5.08 -20.55 12.12
CA VAL A 293 5.27 -19.12 11.82
C VAL A 293 4.25 -18.33 12.63
N GLY A 294 4.67 -17.20 13.19
CA GLY A 294 3.77 -16.32 13.92
C GLY A 294 4.25 -14.87 13.93
N SER A 295 3.30 -13.95 14.03
CA SER A 295 3.56 -12.53 14.18
C SER A 295 2.58 -11.90 15.17
N HIS A 296 3.04 -10.86 15.85
CA HIS A 296 2.20 -10.02 16.66
C HIS A 296 2.66 -8.58 16.53
N TYR A 297 1.75 -7.67 16.21
CA TYR A 297 2.06 -6.26 16.08
C TYR A 297 0.99 -5.37 16.68
N LYS A 298 1.41 -4.14 17.01
CA LYS A 298 0.56 -3.07 17.50
C LYS A 298 0.66 -1.89 16.56
N ASN A 299 -0.48 -1.41 16.10
CA ASN A 299 -0.61 -0.17 15.35
C ASN A 299 -0.93 0.99 16.28
N ARG A 300 -0.32 2.16 16.05
CA ARG A 300 -0.69 3.41 16.73
C ARG A 300 -0.59 4.62 15.82
N ILE A 301 -1.61 5.48 15.84
CA ILE A 301 -1.52 6.84 15.32
C ILE A 301 -0.62 7.65 16.25
N VAL A 302 0.36 8.34 15.69
CA VAL A 302 1.36 9.14 16.43
C VAL A 302 0.95 10.60 16.44
N THR A 303 0.58 11.14 15.28
CA THR A 303 0.09 12.52 15.17
C THR A 303 -1.07 12.62 14.18
N LEU A 304 -1.97 13.57 14.44
CA LEU A 304 -3.05 14.00 13.56
C LEU A 304 -2.96 15.51 13.29
N PRO A 305 -3.70 16.02 12.29
CA PRO A 305 -3.89 17.47 12.10
C PRO A 305 -4.42 18.13 13.38
N GLU A 306 -4.02 19.38 13.62
CA GLU A 306 -4.32 20.12 14.87
C GLU A 306 -5.81 20.13 15.17
N GLU A 307 -6.63 20.42 14.16
CA GLU A 307 -8.09 20.47 14.23
C GLU A 307 -8.74 19.13 14.62
N ASN A 308 -8.01 18.02 14.50
CA ASN A 308 -8.48 16.67 14.79
C ASN A 308 -7.82 16.04 16.01
N ARG A 309 -6.91 16.73 16.72
CA ARG A 309 -6.22 16.14 17.87
C ARG A 309 -7.15 15.80 19.03
N GLU A 310 -8.11 16.67 19.30
CA GLU A 310 -9.05 16.51 20.42
C GLU A 310 -10.07 15.39 20.15
N ASN A 311 -10.78 15.48 19.03
CA ASN A 311 -11.93 14.62 18.72
C ASN A 311 -11.59 13.41 17.84
N GLY A 312 -10.41 13.40 17.23
CA GLY A 312 -10.02 12.41 16.23
C GLY A 312 -10.67 12.62 14.87
N ILE A 313 -10.58 11.59 14.03
CA ILE A 313 -11.22 11.52 12.71
C ILE A 313 -12.04 10.24 12.63
N THR A 314 -13.36 10.38 12.60
CA THR A 314 -14.27 9.24 12.40
C THR A 314 -14.12 8.68 10.99
N SER A 315 -13.88 7.38 10.88
CA SER A 315 -13.70 6.66 9.63
C SER A 315 -14.47 5.34 9.68
N GLY A 316 -15.69 5.36 9.14
CA GLY A 316 -16.62 4.23 9.25
C GLY A 316 -16.89 3.88 10.72
N PRO A 317 -16.69 2.63 11.15
CA PRO A 317 -16.90 2.22 12.55
C PRO A 317 -15.72 2.54 13.48
N PHE A 318 -14.65 3.19 12.97
CA PHE A 318 -13.44 3.49 13.72
C PHE A 318 -13.30 4.99 14.00
N ASN A 319 -12.50 5.34 15.01
CA ASN A 319 -12.05 6.72 15.23
C ASN A 319 -10.53 6.79 15.32
N LEU A 320 -9.91 7.52 14.39
CA LEU A 320 -8.47 7.77 14.38
C LEU A 320 -8.14 8.75 15.49
N ARG A 321 -7.37 8.32 16.50
CA ARG A 321 -6.96 9.15 17.63
C ARG A 321 -5.49 8.97 17.94
N GLU A 322 -4.81 10.05 18.30
CA GLU A 322 -3.41 9.98 18.71
C GLU A 322 -3.23 9.02 19.90
N GLY A 323 -2.18 8.19 19.84
CA GLY A 323 -1.90 7.16 20.84
C GLY A 323 -2.70 5.87 20.71
N LYS A 324 -3.71 5.82 19.83
CA LYS A 324 -4.63 4.70 19.64
C LYS A 324 -4.39 3.95 18.33
N SER A 325 -4.94 2.74 18.24
CA SER A 325 -4.92 1.95 17.01
C SER A 325 -5.75 2.63 15.92
N ARG A 326 -5.30 2.56 14.67
CA ARG A 326 -6.09 2.95 13.48
C ARG A 326 -7.43 2.21 13.41
N PHE A 327 -7.50 1.01 13.98
CA PHE A 327 -8.67 0.13 13.97
C PHE A 327 -9.40 0.12 15.32
N GLU A 328 -9.27 1.17 16.14
CA GLU A 328 -10.05 1.27 17.39
C GLU A 328 -11.52 1.58 17.04
N TYR A 329 -12.41 0.64 17.37
CA TYR A 329 -13.85 0.82 17.18
C TYR A 329 -14.34 2.01 18.00
N TYR A 330 -15.17 2.82 17.37
CA TYR A 330 -15.85 3.93 18.02
C TYR A 330 -17.35 3.76 17.82
N THR A 331 -17.97 3.12 18.80
CA THR A 331 -19.38 2.72 18.77
C THR A 331 -19.97 2.76 20.17
N TYR A 332 -21.29 2.82 20.24
CA TYR A 332 -22.00 2.71 21.50
C TYR A 332 -21.87 1.30 22.08
N MET A 333 -21.64 1.21 23.39
CA MET A 333 -21.59 -0.07 24.09
C MET A 333 -23.01 -0.52 24.41
N TYR A 334 -23.46 -1.60 23.74
CA TYR A 334 -24.79 -2.16 23.92
C TYR A 334 -24.97 -2.74 25.33
N ALA A 335 -26.07 -2.38 26.00
CA ALA A 335 -26.38 -2.74 27.38
C ALA A 335 -27.49 -3.81 27.50
N GLY A 336 -27.99 -4.33 26.38
CA GLY A 336 -29.11 -5.28 26.36
C GLY A 336 -30.43 -4.63 25.96
N MET A 337 -31.54 -5.27 26.30
CA MET A 337 -32.89 -4.72 26.07
C MET A 337 -33.57 -4.41 27.40
N ASP A 338 -34.39 -3.36 27.42
CA ASP A 338 -35.28 -3.10 28.55
C ASP A 338 -36.42 -4.14 28.62
N GLU A 339 -37.23 -4.07 29.68
CA GLU A 339 -38.39 -4.97 29.86
C GLU A 339 -39.44 -4.87 28.73
N LYS A 340 -39.39 -3.81 27.91
CA LYS A 340 -40.29 -3.58 26.77
C LYS A 340 -39.67 -4.02 25.44
N GLY A 341 -38.45 -4.54 25.44
CA GLY A 341 -37.72 -4.98 24.26
C GLY A 341 -36.98 -3.88 23.50
N ASN A 342 -36.82 -2.68 24.07
CA ASN A 342 -36.03 -1.60 23.47
C ASN A 342 -34.55 -1.82 23.72
N ALA A 343 -33.70 -1.63 22.70
CA ALA A 343 -32.26 -1.64 22.86
C ALA A 343 -31.78 -0.52 23.80
N MET A 344 -30.85 -0.85 24.69
CA MET A 344 -30.21 0.07 25.62
C MET A 344 -28.71 0.16 25.35
N TRP A 345 -28.09 1.27 25.76
CA TRP A 345 -26.66 1.50 25.68
C TRP A 345 -26.15 2.09 27.00
N TYR A 346 -24.88 1.81 27.32
CA TYR A 346 -24.22 2.47 28.45
C TYR A 346 -24.03 3.96 28.13
N MET A 347 -24.31 4.82 29.11
CA MET A 347 -23.98 6.25 29.06
C MET A 347 -22.69 6.48 29.82
N ASP A 348 -21.82 7.32 29.26
CA ASP A 348 -20.63 7.79 29.98
C ASP A 348 -21.07 8.74 31.10
N GLU A 349 -20.61 8.50 32.32
CA GLU A 349 -20.71 9.46 33.42
C GLU A 349 -19.56 10.47 33.29
N THR A 350 -19.91 11.74 33.11
CA THR A 350 -18.93 12.84 33.09
C THR A 350 -18.36 13.03 34.48
N ASN A 351 -17.03 13.20 34.58
CA ASN A 351 -16.40 13.54 35.86
C ASN A 351 -16.50 15.06 36.07
N GLU A 352 -15.98 15.59 37.19
CA GLU A 352 -16.03 17.03 37.48
C GLU A 352 -15.37 17.93 36.41
N LYS A 353 -14.59 17.35 35.49
CA LYS A 353 -13.94 18.07 34.38
C LYS A 353 -14.68 17.92 33.04
N GLY A 354 -15.88 17.35 33.05
CA GLY A 354 -16.57 16.88 31.84
C GLY A 354 -15.99 15.56 31.38
#